data_AF-S9S356-F1
#
_entry.id   AF-S9S356-F1
#
_cell.length_a   1.000
_cell.length_b   1.000
_cell.length_c   1.000
_cell.angle_alpha   90.00
_cell.angle_beta   90.00
_cell.angle_gamma   90.00
#
_symmetry.space_group_name_H-M   'P 1'
#
loop_
_entity.id
_entity.type
_entity.pdbx_description
1 polymer ?
#
loop_
_entity_poly.entity_id
_entity_poly.type
_entity_poly.pdbx_seq_one_letter_code
_entity_poly.pdbx_strand_id
1 'polypeptide(L)'
;MIIGVDLNPAREAWGRRFGMTHFVNASEVPPAEMVPHLVNMTRRRGDMIGGADYTFDCTGNVQVMRQALECAHRGWGVSVIIGVAPAGAEISTRPFQLVTGRVWKGTAFGGARGRTDVPKIVDWYMEGKIEIDPMITHTLPLERINEGFDLMHRGESIRSVVIY
;
A
#
# COMPACT_ATOMS: atom_id res chain seq x y z
N MET A 1 1.66 -2.67 15.01
CA MET A 1 1.29 -3.78 14.11
C MET A 1 1.21 -3.22 12.70
N ILE A 2 1.80 -3.88 11.71
CA ILE A 2 1.80 -3.51 10.29
C ILE A 2 1.38 -4.74 9.49
N ILE A 3 0.23 -4.66 8.82
CA ILE A 3 -0.37 -5.74 8.04
C ILE A 3 -0.23 -5.40 6.56
N GLY A 4 0.45 -6.24 5.78
CA GLY A 4 0.39 -6.17 4.32
C GLY A 4 -0.64 -7.14 3.78
N VAL A 5 -1.32 -6.73 2.71
CA VAL A 5 -2.36 -7.51 2.04
C VAL A 5 -2.02 -7.52 0.57
N ASP A 6 -1.81 -8.70 -0.01
CA ASP A 6 -1.46 -8.85 -1.42
C ASP A 6 -2.02 -10.18 -1.96
N LEU A 7 -2.23 -10.27 -3.28
CA LEU A 7 -2.60 -11.51 -3.95
C LEU A 7 -1.38 -12.39 -4.24
N ASN A 8 -0.19 -11.79 -4.31
CA ASN A 8 1.05 -12.49 -4.62
C ASN A 8 1.80 -12.82 -3.31
N PRO A 9 1.87 -14.10 -2.90
CA PRO A 9 2.55 -14.49 -1.66
C PRO A 9 4.06 -14.21 -1.70
N ALA A 10 4.68 -14.11 -2.89
CA ALA A 10 6.09 -13.73 -3.00
C ALA A 10 6.37 -12.30 -2.50
N ARG A 11 5.34 -11.46 -2.31
CA ARG A 11 5.47 -10.12 -1.72
C ARG A 11 5.65 -10.14 -0.21
N GLU A 12 5.36 -11.26 0.46
CA GLU A 12 5.50 -11.34 1.91
C GLU A 12 6.95 -11.08 2.36
N ALA A 13 7.92 -11.74 1.71
CA ALA A 13 9.33 -11.60 2.04
C ALA A 13 9.80 -10.14 1.90
N TRP A 14 9.36 -9.46 0.83
CA TRP A 14 9.63 -8.05 0.61
C TRP A 14 8.98 -7.17 1.69
N GLY A 15 7.71 -7.38 1.99
CA GLY A 15 7.04 -6.64 3.04
C GLY A 15 7.76 -6.78 4.37
N ARG A 16 8.15 -8.01 4.76
CA ARG A 16 8.84 -8.27 6.03
C ARG A 16 10.19 -7.58 6.10
N ARG A 17 10.95 -7.56 5.00
CA ARG A 17 12.20 -6.81 4.89
C ARG A 17 12.02 -5.32 5.22
N PHE A 18 10.92 -4.72 4.78
CA PHE A 18 10.59 -3.31 5.02
C PHE A 18 9.71 -3.08 6.27
N GLY A 19 9.68 -4.03 7.22
CA GLY A 19 9.04 -3.84 8.53
C GLY A 19 7.59 -4.33 8.65
N MET A 20 7.05 -5.00 7.62
CA MET A 20 5.75 -5.66 7.74
C MET A 20 5.80 -6.77 8.79
N THR A 21 4.80 -6.78 9.69
CA THR A 21 4.75 -7.74 10.80
C THR A 21 3.81 -8.91 10.52
N HIS A 22 2.74 -8.68 9.75
CA HIS A 22 1.72 -9.65 9.41
C HIS A 22 1.44 -9.57 7.91
N PHE A 23 1.16 -10.71 7.29
CA PHE A 23 0.78 -10.79 5.88
C PHE A 23 -0.56 -11.51 5.76
N VAL A 24 -1.40 -11.02 4.87
CA VAL A 24 -2.67 -11.66 4.50
C VAL A 24 -2.65 -11.86 2.99
N ASN A 25 -2.67 -13.12 2.56
CA ASN A 25 -2.87 -13.44 1.15
C ASN A 25 -4.36 -13.25 0.81
N ALA A 26 -4.66 -12.24 -0.02
CA ALA A 26 -6.03 -11.90 -0.36
C ALA A 26 -6.76 -12.97 -1.20
N SER A 27 -6.03 -13.91 -1.81
CA SER A 27 -6.63 -15.04 -2.52
C SER A 27 -7.17 -16.13 -1.59
N GLU A 28 -6.76 -16.14 -0.33
CA GLU A 28 -7.15 -17.14 0.67
C GLU A 28 -8.32 -16.66 1.56
N VAL A 29 -8.71 -15.38 1.43
CA VAL A 29 -9.82 -14.79 2.19
C VAL A 29 -10.92 -14.38 1.21
N PRO A 30 -12.16 -14.86 1.37
CA PRO A 30 -13.27 -14.44 0.53
C PRO A 30 -13.41 -12.91 0.51
N PRO A 31 -13.65 -12.26 -0.66
CA PRO A 31 -13.71 -10.80 -0.74
C PRO A 31 -14.71 -10.14 0.22
N ALA A 32 -15.83 -10.82 0.51
CA ALA A 32 -16.84 -10.34 1.45
C ALA A 32 -16.39 -10.41 2.93
N GLU A 33 -15.39 -11.24 3.24
CA GLU A 33 -14.88 -11.48 4.60
C GLU A 33 -13.59 -10.70 4.88
N MET A 34 -12.95 -10.13 3.85
CA MET A 34 -11.69 -9.39 3.96
C MET A 34 -11.75 -8.29 5.04
N VAL A 35 -12.78 -7.44 5.01
CA VAL A 35 -12.93 -6.34 5.97
C VAL A 35 -13.13 -6.86 7.40
N PRO A 36 -14.11 -7.75 7.68
CA PRO A 36 -14.24 -8.38 9.00
C PRO A 36 -12.96 -9.07 9.49
N HIS A 37 -12.24 -9.76 8.60
CA HIS A 37 -11.00 -10.45 8.93
C HIS A 37 -9.93 -9.47 9.46
N LEU A 38 -9.64 -8.41 8.70
CA LEU A 38 -8.65 -7.40 9.06
C LEU A 38 -9.06 -6.58 10.31
N VAL A 39 -10.35 -6.25 10.43
CA VAL A 39 -10.89 -5.58 11.64
C VAL A 39 -10.73 -6.47 12.87
N ASN A 40 -10.94 -7.77 12.77
CA ASN A 40 -10.77 -8.69 13.89
C ASN A 40 -9.30 -8.89 14.26
N MET A 41 -8.40 -9.00 13.28
CA MET A 41 -6.95 -9.12 13.52
C MET A 41 -6.36 -7.95 14.31
N THR A 42 -6.97 -6.76 14.18
CA THR A 42 -6.48 -5.52 14.81
C THR A 42 -7.11 -5.25 16.18
N ARG A 43 -7.98 -6.14 16.68
CA ARG A 43 -8.57 -6.00 18.03
C ARG A 43 -7.52 -6.22 19.11
N ARG A 44 -7.50 -5.34 20.11
CA ARG A 44 -6.70 -5.49 21.33
C ARG A 44 -7.60 -5.84 22.52
N ARG A 45 -6.96 -6.23 23.64
CA ARG A 45 -7.66 -6.58 24.88
C ARG A 45 -8.46 -5.37 25.39
N GLY A 46 -9.77 -5.52 25.45
CA GLY A 46 -10.70 -4.46 25.86
C GLY A 46 -11.43 -3.77 24.70
N ASP A 47 -11.00 -3.99 23.46
CA ASP A 47 -11.66 -3.40 22.29
C ASP A 47 -12.98 -4.12 21.99
N MET A 48 -14.07 -3.34 21.94
CA MET A 48 -15.37 -3.82 21.44
C MET A 48 -15.35 -4.01 19.93
N ILE A 49 -14.59 -3.18 19.20
CA ILE A 49 -14.45 -3.18 17.74
C ILE A 49 -12.97 -2.92 17.43
N GLY A 50 -12.43 -3.57 16.40
CA GLY A 50 -11.06 -3.30 15.93
C GLY A 50 -11.01 -2.32 14.76
N GLY A 51 -10.01 -2.51 13.90
CA GLY A 51 -9.71 -1.68 12.74
C GLY A 51 -8.36 -0.97 12.89
N ALA A 52 -7.68 -0.74 11.77
CA ALA A 52 -6.37 -0.10 11.78
C ALA A 52 -6.48 1.41 11.96
N ASP A 53 -5.58 2.02 12.74
CA ASP A 53 -5.53 3.48 12.89
C ASP A 53 -5.32 4.18 11.53
N TYR A 54 -4.51 3.57 10.67
CA TYR A 54 -4.27 4.01 9.30
C TYR A 54 -4.35 2.84 8.32
N THR A 55 -4.94 3.10 7.16
CA THR A 55 -4.92 2.18 6.02
C THR A 55 -4.47 2.90 4.77
N PHE A 56 -3.80 2.19 3.87
CA PHE A 56 -3.24 2.72 2.64
C PHE A 56 -3.63 1.81 1.48
N ASP A 57 -4.34 2.35 0.48
CA ASP A 57 -4.47 1.65 -0.81
C ASP A 57 -3.28 2.00 -1.69
N CYS A 58 -2.52 0.98 -2.09
CA CYS A 58 -1.39 1.09 -3.00
C CYS A 58 -1.63 0.37 -4.33
N THR A 59 -2.88 0.01 -4.64
CA THR A 59 -3.22 -0.86 -5.79
C THR A 59 -3.84 -0.12 -6.96
N GLY A 60 -4.61 0.94 -6.71
CA GLY A 60 -5.41 1.61 -7.75
C GLY A 60 -6.74 0.91 -8.03
N ASN A 61 -7.13 -0.09 -7.25
CA ASN A 61 -8.41 -0.77 -7.40
C ASN A 61 -9.48 -0.18 -6.48
N VAL A 62 -10.59 0.32 -7.04
CA VAL A 62 -11.65 1.00 -6.27
C VAL A 62 -12.34 0.11 -5.22
N GLN A 63 -12.38 -1.21 -5.43
CA GLN A 63 -12.90 -2.14 -4.41
C GLN A 63 -11.94 -2.25 -3.23
N VAL A 64 -10.63 -2.30 -3.50
CA VAL A 64 -9.58 -2.30 -2.45
C VAL A 64 -9.56 -0.96 -1.72
N MET A 65 -9.71 0.17 -2.42
CA MET A 65 -9.84 1.49 -1.80
C MET A 65 -11.00 1.54 -0.79
N ARG A 66 -12.17 0.98 -1.17
CA ARG A 66 -13.31 0.88 -0.27
C ARG A 66 -13.02 -0.03 0.92
N GLN A 67 -12.45 -1.22 0.69
CA GLN A 67 -12.09 -2.13 1.76
C GLN A 67 -11.08 -1.50 2.74
N ALA A 68 -10.08 -0.78 2.23
CA ALA A 68 -9.11 -0.05 3.05
C ALA A 68 -9.80 0.97 3.97
N LEU A 69 -10.79 1.73 3.48
CA LEU A 69 -11.58 2.61 4.34
C LEU A 69 -12.35 1.83 5.39
N GLU A 70 -13.06 0.78 4.99
CA GLU A 70 -13.93 0.04 5.91
C GLU A 70 -13.13 -0.76 6.97
N CYS A 71 -11.86 -1.08 6.69
CA CYS A 71 -10.90 -1.66 7.63
C CYS A 71 -10.30 -0.66 8.63
N ALA A 72 -10.36 0.65 8.33
CA ALA A 72 -9.85 1.66 9.25
C ALA A 72 -10.69 1.67 10.54
N HIS A 73 -10.09 2.07 11.66
CA HIS A 73 -10.74 2.04 12.96
C HIS A 73 -11.97 2.96 12.99
N ARG A 74 -13.09 2.47 13.53
CA ARG A 74 -14.28 3.30 13.75
C ARG A 74 -13.96 4.38 14.78
N GLY A 75 -14.27 5.64 14.49
CA GLY A 75 -14.07 6.77 15.40
C GLY A 75 -12.92 7.69 15.01
N TRP A 76 -11.78 7.14 14.58
CA TRP A 76 -10.58 7.95 14.29
C TRP A 76 -9.73 7.45 13.11
N GLY A 77 -10.08 6.31 12.49
CA GLY A 77 -9.26 5.69 11.46
C GLY A 77 -9.14 6.54 10.20
N VAL A 78 -7.96 6.57 9.60
CA VAL A 78 -7.66 7.34 8.39
C VAL A 78 -7.27 6.41 7.25
N SER A 79 -8.02 6.45 6.16
CA SER A 79 -7.69 5.74 4.93
C SER A 79 -7.11 6.69 3.90
N VAL A 80 -5.94 6.32 3.36
CA VAL A 80 -5.21 7.11 2.37
C VAL A 80 -5.16 6.36 1.04
N ILE A 81 -5.71 6.96 -0.01
CA ILE A 81 -5.58 6.44 -1.38
C ILE A 81 -4.25 6.94 -1.95
N ILE A 82 -3.36 6.00 -2.30
CA ILE A 82 -2.10 6.24 -3.01
C ILE A 82 -2.18 5.73 -4.45
N GLY A 83 -2.83 4.58 -4.66
CA GLY A 83 -3.03 4.00 -5.98
C GLY A 83 -3.89 4.86 -6.91
N VAL A 84 -3.60 4.81 -8.21
CA VAL A 84 -4.32 5.57 -9.24
C VAL A 84 -5.32 4.66 -9.93
N ALA A 85 -6.61 4.98 -9.82
CA ALA A 85 -7.69 4.23 -10.46
C ALA A 85 -7.77 4.51 -11.97
N PRO A 86 -8.31 3.57 -12.78
CA PRO A 86 -8.54 3.80 -14.19
C PRO A 86 -9.59 4.90 -14.43
N ALA A 87 -9.55 5.51 -15.61
CA ALA A 87 -10.45 6.59 -15.98
C ALA A 87 -11.93 6.20 -15.84
N GLY A 88 -12.73 7.07 -15.24
CA GLY A 88 -14.16 6.88 -15.03
C GLY A 88 -14.54 5.95 -13.86
N ALA A 89 -13.58 5.37 -13.15
CA ALA A 89 -13.86 4.56 -11.96
C ALA A 89 -14.23 5.44 -10.76
N GLU A 90 -15.19 4.97 -9.97
CA GLU A 90 -15.67 5.69 -8.79
C GLU A 90 -15.44 4.86 -7.52
N ILE A 91 -15.05 5.55 -6.46
CA ILE A 91 -15.03 4.99 -5.11
C ILE A 91 -16.39 5.22 -4.45
N SER A 92 -16.84 4.26 -3.65
CA SER A 92 -18.10 4.36 -2.93
C SER A 92 -18.03 3.66 -1.58
N THR A 93 -18.82 4.12 -0.61
CA THR A 93 -19.04 3.47 0.67
C THR A 93 -20.35 3.96 1.27
N ARG A 94 -20.78 3.38 2.40
CA ARG A 94 -21.94 3.90 3.14
C ARG A 94 -21.52 5.17 3.89
N PRO A 95 -22.27 6.28 3.81
CA PRO A 95 -21.93 7.53 4.52
C PRO A 95 -21.68 7.35 6.02
N PHE A 96 -22.35 6.38 6.63
CA PHE A 96 -22.18 6.05 8.04
C PHE A 96 -20.73 5.68 8.42
N GLN A 97 -19.93 5.18 7.47
CA GLN A 97 -18.50 4.90 7.72
C GLN A 97 -17.74 6.18 8.09
N LEU A 98 -18.07 7.31 7.45
CA LEU A 98 -17.48 8.62 7.71
C LEU A 98 -18.13 9.32 8.90
N VAL A 99 -19.46 9.27 9.01
CA VAL A 99 -20.20 9.83 10.17
C VAL A 99 -19.70 9.24 11.49
N THR A 100 -19.31 7.97 11.49
CA THR A 100 -18.73 7.31 12.67
C THR A 100 -17.24 7.55 12.85
N GLY A 101 -16.67 8.57 12.19
CA GLY A 101 -15.37 9.14 12.53
C GLY A 101 -14.20 8.72 11.65
N ARG A 102 -14.41 7.96 10.56
CA ARG A 102 -13.33 7.68 9.61
C ARG A 102 -13.08 8.88 8.70
N VAL A 103 -11.82 9.03 8.28
CA VAL A 103 -11.41 10.02 7.28
C VAL A 103 -10.94 9.29 6.03
N TRP A 104 -11.47 9.68 4.87
CA TRP A 104 -11.00 9.19 3.58
C TRP A 104 -10.29 10.33 2.84
N LYS A 105 -9.01 10.16 2.52
CA LYS A 105 -8.21 11.17 1.83
C LYS A 105 -7.32 10.53 0.77
N GLY A 106 -6.83 11.35 -0.16
CA GLY A 106 -5.81 10.95 -1.13
C GLY A 106 -4.46 11.59 -0.84
N THR A 107 -3.45 11.18 -1.59
CA THR A 107 -2.15 11.86 -1.63
C THR A 107 -1.58 11.85 -3.05
N ALA A 108 -0.82 12.89 -3.38
CA ALA A 108 -0.02 12.95 -4.60
C ALA A 108 1.45 13.05 -4.19
N PHE A 109 2.29 12.16 -4.72
CA PHE A 109 3.72 12.12 -4.41
C PHE A 109 4.03 12.05 -2.89
N GLY A 110 3.15 11.39 -2.12
CA GLY A 110 3.26 11.31 -0.67
C GLY A 110 3.07 12.64 0.08
N GLY A 111 2.64 13.70 -0.60
CA GLY A 111 2.56 15.06 -0.05
C GLY A 111 3.89 15.81 -0.05
N ALA A 112 4.94 15.24 -0.64
CA ALA A 112 6.25 15.88 -0.73
C ALA A 112 6.24 17.02 -1.76
N ARG A 113 6.92 18.12 -1.44
CA ARG A 113 7.17 19.20 -2.39
C ARG A 113 8.47 18.89 -3.12
N GLY A 114 8.37 18.49 -4.38
CA GLY A 114 9.49 17.94 -5.18
C GLY A 114 10.85 18.60 -4.93
N ARG A 115 10.98 19.90 -5.22
CA ARG A 115 12.28 20.62 -5.10
C ARG A 115 12.81 20.75 -3.67
N THR A 116 11.94 20.77 -2.66
CA THR A 116 12.32 21.07 -1.27
C THR A 116 12.48 19.81 -0.43
N ASP A 117 11.65 18.78 -0.69
CA ASP A 117 11.57 17.61 0.16
C ASP A 117 12.29 16.39 -0.46
N VAL A 118 12.49 16.31 -1.80
CA VAL A 118 13.30 15.23 -2.41
C VAL A 118 14.75 15.24 -1.93
N PRO A 119 15.46 16.38 -1.84
CA PRO A 119 16.82 16.39 -1.32
C PRO A 119 16.93 15.78 0.09
N LYS A 120 15.92 16.01 0.96
CA LYS A 120 15.88 15.40 2.30
C LYS A 120 15.72 13.89 2.26
N ILE A 121 14.97 13.36 1.30
CA ILE A 121 14.81 11.91 1.11
C ILE A 121 16.15 11.31 0.64
N VAL A 122 16.89 12.02 -0.21
CA VAL A 122 18.26 11.64 -0.59
C VAL A 122 19.18 11.65 0.63
N ASP A 123 19.13 12.69 1.46
CA ASP A 123 19.91 12.75 2.70
C ASP A 123 19.60 11.55 3.60
N TRP A 124 18.33 11.19 3.79
CA TRP A 124 17.94 10.00 4.56
C TRP A 124 18.50 8.71 3.98
N TYR A 125 18.56 8.58 2.65
CA TYR A 125 19.18 7.43 2.00
C TYR A 125 20.70 7.40 2.27
N MET A 126 21.39 8.53 2.08
CA MET A 126 22.84 8.64 2.32
C MET A 126 23.20 8.41 3.79
N GLU A 127 22.31 8.76 4.71
CA GLU A 127 22.42 8.52 6.16
C GLU A 127 22.00 7.08 6.57
N GLY A 128 21.57 6.24 5.63
CA GLY A 128 21.12 4.87 5.91
C GLY A 128 19.80 4.77 6.69
N LYS A 129 19.00 5.84 6.74
CA LYS A 129 17.68 5.85 7.39
C LYS A 129 16.61 5.15 6.58
N ILE A 130 16.79 5.03 5.27
CA ILE A 130 15.89 4.32 4.36
C ILE A 130 16.69 3.41 3.41
N GLU A 131 16.17 2.22 3.15
CA GLU A 131 16.74 1.28 2.18
C GLU A 131 16.13 1.52 0.80
N ILE A 132 16.97 1.86 -0.20
CA ILE A 132 16.55 1.99 -1.60
C ILE A 132 17.18 0.91 -2.47
N ASP A 133 18.48 0.64 -2.30
CA ASP A 133 19.24 -0.31 -3.13
C ASP A 133 18.55 -1.66 -3.32
N PRO A 134 17.98 -2.30 -2.28
CA PRO A 134 17.31 -3.57 -2.46
C PRO A 134 16.12 -3.53 -3.41
N MET A 135 15.44 -2.38 -3.54
CA MET A 135 14.30 -2.25 -4.44
C MET A 135 14.71 -2.34 -5.91
N ILE A 136 16.00 -2.09 -6.23
CA ILE A 136 16.58 -2.23 -7.56
C ILE A 136 16.87 -3.72 -7.80
N THR A 137 15.86 -4.42 -8.31
CA THR A 137 15.95 -5.86 -8.60
C THR A 137 16.61 -6.16 -9.94
N HIS A 138 16.56 -5.21 -10.88
CA HIS A 138 17.06 -5.38 -12.24
C HIS A 138 17.72 -4.08 -12.71
N THR A 139 18.82 -4.23 -13.43
CA THR A 139 19.51 -3.14 -14.10
C THR A 139 19.70 -3.51 -15.55
N LEU A 140 19.22 -2.67 -16.47
CA LEU A 140 19.20 -2.94 -17.90
C LEU A 140 19.79 -1.76 -18.66
N PRO A 141 20.46 -1.98 -19.80
CA PRO A 141 20.82 -0.89 -20.70
C PRO A 141 19.59 -0.43 -21.50
N LEU A 142 19.61 0.81 -22.01
CA LEU A 142 18.47 1.41 -22.71
C LEU A 142 17.98 0.58 -23.92
N GLU A 143 18.86 -0.12 -24.61
CA GLU A 143 18.54 -0.97 -25.76
C GLU A 143 17.61 -2.14 -25.39
N ARG A 144 17.56 -2.53 -24.11
CA ARG A 144 16.74 -3.61 -23.57
C ARG A 144 15.51 -3.11 -22.80
N ILE A 145 15.08 -1.86 -23.03
CA ILE A 145 13.96 -1.25 -22.29
C ILE A 145 12.67 -2.10 -22.31
N ASN A 146 12.36 -2.78 -23.42
CA ASN A 146 11.17 -3.63 -23.55
C ASN A 146 11.17 -4.83 -22.60
N GLU A 147 12.35 -5.40 -22.31
CA GLU A 147 12.47 -6.47 -21.31
C GLU A 147 12.10 -5.99 -19.91
N GLY A 148 12.36 -4.71 -19.61
CA GLY A 148 11.90 -4.07 -18.37
C GLY A 148 10.38 -4.08 -18.24
N PHE A 149 9.66 -3.85 -19.34
CA PHE A 149 8.19 -3.97 -19.37
C PHE A 149 7.74 -5.42 -19.19
N ASP A 150 8.41 -6.39 -19.79
CA ASP A 150 8.06 -7.80 -19.64
C ASP A 150 8.24 -8.27 -18.18
N LEU A 151 9.33 -7.89 -17.53
CA LEU A 151 9.59 -8.15 -16.10
C LEU A 151 8.50 -7.56 -15.20
N MET A 152 8.00 -6.37 -15.54
CA MET A 152 6.90 -5.72 -14.83
C MET A 152 5.59 -6.51 -14.97
N HIS A 153 5.24 -6.96 -16.17
CA HIS A 153 4.02 -7.75 -16.42
C HIS A 153 4.05 -9.11 -15.73
N ARG A 154 5.22 -9.76 -15.66
CA ARG A 154 5.39 -11.04 -14.94
C ARG A 154 5.46 -10.86 -13.42
N GLY A 155 5.57 -9.63 -12.91
CA GLY A 155 5.68 -9.34 -11.49
C GLY A 155 7.03 -9.72 -10.87
N GLU A 156 8.04 -10.02 -11.69
CA GLU A 156 9.40 -10.40 -11.24
C GLU A 156 10.20 -9.19 -10.73
N SER A 157 9.91 -8.00 -11.27
CA SER A 157 10.56 -6.76 -10.85
C SER A 157 9.86 -6.08 -9.68
N ILE A 158 10.64 -5.57 -8.72
CA ILE A 158 10.19 -4.51 -7.80
C ILE A 158 10.43 -3.16 -8.47
N ARG A 159 11.69 -2.88 -8.83
CA ARG A 159 12.10 -1.80 -9.72
C ARG A 159 13.18 -2.30 -10.67
N SER A 160 13.09 -1.83 -11.91
CA SER A 160 14.11 -1.96 -12.94
C SER A 160 14.69 -0.58 -13.20
N VAL A 161 16.02 -0.44 -13.16
CA VAL A 161 16.72 0.81 -13.48
C VAL A 161 17.36 0.68 -14.85
N VAL A 162 17.14 1.69 -15.70
CA VAL A 162 17.76 1.77 -17.03
C VAL A 162 19.01 2.64 -16.93
N ILE A 163 20.14 2.12 -17.37
CA ILE A 163 21.41 2.84 -17.49
C ILE A 163 21.63 3.23 -18.94
N TYR A 164 22.08 4.47 -19.17
CA TYR A 164 22.34 5.06 -20.48
C TYR A 164 23.63 5.88 -20.47
#